data_AF-A0A2W6Z3K6-F1
#
_entry.id   AF-A0A2W6Z3K6-F1
#
_cell.length_a   1.000
_cell.length_b   1.000
_cell.length_c   1.000
_cell.angle_alpha   90.00
_cell.angle_beta   90.00
_cell.angle_gamma   90.00
#
_symmetry.space_group_name_H-M   'P 1'
#
loop_
_entity.id
_entity.type
_entity.pdbx_description
1 polymer ?
#
loop_
_entity_poly.entity_id
_entity_poly.type
_entity_poly.pdbx_seq_one_letter_code
_entity_poly.pdbx_strand_id
1 'polypeptide(L)'
;MKSCCVVSVAVASTVLFSGVVSVASGESAIANTIRDRIFKVTNNNDSGTGSLRQAIIDAGNNPGSDIIDLSEVSGMIALNSPITVNEGNDLRLDDDGNTTISGQNKTQIMTVKGPTNVVISRLTFENGAARGRAGTSGGGGGLGAGGALFIEGSANITLNNVTFRNNQAVGGNGGSAGARGGGLRSAGQPGGAGGGLNDSVGSAGGEGGVRQRKNESGDPGQPGKGDEKEFGAGGGGGGGGAG
;
A
#
# COMPACT_ATOMS: atom_id res chain seq x y z
N MET A 1 63.92 -31.11 -22.48
CA MET A 1 64.01 -30.36 -23.75
C MET A 1 62.61 -30.13 -24.28
N LYS A 2 62.37 -28.95 -24.87
CA LYS A 2 61.07 -28.35 -25.26
C LYS A 2 60.38 -27.61 -24.11
N SER A 3 59.94 -26.38 -24.23
CA SER A 3 60.22 -25.26 -25.14
C SER A 3 59.58 -24.06 -24.45
N CYS A 4 60.30 -22.95 -24.32
CA CYS A 4 59.68 -21.66 -23.99
C CYS A 4 58.56 -21.37 -25.00
N CYS A 5 57.41 -20.89 -24.50
CA CYS A 5 56.51 -20.06 -25.28
C CYS A 5 56.12 -18.86 -24.42
N VAL A 6 56.58 -17.69 -24.84
CA VAL A 6 56.26 -16.38 -24.25
C VAL A 6 54.92 -15.96 -24.84
N VAL A 7 53.91 -15.72 -24.00
CA VAL A 7 52.72 -14.97 -24.43
C VAL A 7 52.83 -13.57 -23.85
N SER A 8 53.08 -12.60 -24.73
CA SER A 8 53.03 -11.18 -24.42
C SER A 8 51.61 -10.77 -24.02
N VAL A 9 51.47 -10.10 -22.88
CA VAL A 9 50.26 -9.34 -22.54
C VAL A 9 50.61 -7.86 -22.67
N ALA A 10 50.12 -7.24 -23.74
CA ALA A 10 50.17 -5.79 -23.92
C ALA A 10 49.00 -5.13 -23.16
N VAL A 11 49.31 -4.02 -22.49
CA VAL A 11 48.45 -3.26 -21.56
C VAL A 11 47.47 -2.35 -22.32
N ALA A 12 46.20 -2.27 -21.90
CA ALA A 12 45.39 -1.05 -22.03
C ALA A 12 44.20 -1.01 -21.04
N SER A 13 44.29 -0.09 -20.07
CA SER A 13 43.23 0.61 -19.31
C SER A 13 42.07 -0.15 -18.62
N THR A 14 42.20 -0.18 -17.28
CA THR A 14 41.19 0.16 -16.25
C THR A 14 39.93 -0.71 -16.09
N VAL A 15 40.08 -1.70 -15.20
CA VAL A 15 39.17 -2.24 -14.14
C VAL A 15 37.71 -2.53 -14.50
N LEU A 16 37.45 -3.76 -14.94
CA LEU A 16 36.20 -4.48 -14.67
C LEU A 16 36.52 -5.59 -13.65
N PHE A 17 36.15 -5.40 -12.38
CA PHE A 17 36.13 -6.52 -11.43
C PHE A 17 34.86 -7.33 -11.65
N SER A 18 34.92 -8.29 -12.57
CA SER A 18 34.02 -9.46 -12.58
C SER A 18 34.80 -10.63 -11.99
N GLY A 19 34.86 -10.70 -10.66
CA GLY A 19 35.41 -11.86 -9.97
C GLY A 19 34.39 -12.99 -9.97
N VAL A 20 34.67 -14.06 -10.72
CA VAL A 20 34.00 -15.36 -10.54
C VAL A 20 34.65 -16.04 -9.34
N VAL A 21 33.89 -16.28 -8.27
CA VAL A 21 34.30 -17.14 -7.15
C VAL A 21 34.35 -18.57 -7.68
N SER A 22 35.53 -19.18 -7.66
CA SER A 22 35.73 -20.59 -8.00
C SER A 22 35.23 -21.48 -6.87
N VAL A 23 34.04 -22.07 -7.02
CA VAL A 23 33.55 -23.15 -6.14
C VAL A 23 34.07 -24.49 -6.66
N ALA A 24 34.90 -25.16 -5.84
CA ALA A 24 35.41 -26.48 -6.13
C ALA A 24 34.31 -27.54 -5.94
N SER A 25 34.10 -28.33 -7.00
CA SER A 25 33.44 -29.65 -7.05
C SER A 25 32.06 -29.81 -6.43
N GLY A 26 31.04 -29.95 -7.29
CA GLY A 26 30.09 -31.06 -7.11
C GLY A 26 28.60 -30.73 -7.06
N GLU A 27 28.20 -29.49 -6.80
CA GLU A 27 26.79 -29.08 -6.84
C GLU A 27 26.68 -27.72 -7.52
N SER A 28 26.01 -27.66 -8.67
CA SER A 28 25.65 -26.43 -9.36
C SER A 28 24.67 -25.61 -8.51
N ALA A 29 25.16 -25.00 -7.45
CA ALA A 29 24.57 -23.79 -6.92
C ALA A 29 24.86 -22.70 -7.95
N ILE A 30 23.93 -22.49 -8.87
CA ILE A 30 23.85 -21.22 -9.57
C ILE A 30 23.61 -20.22 -8.45
N ALA A 31 24.68 -19.59 -7.96
CA ALA A 31 24.57 -18.38 -7.17
C ALA A 31 23.85 -17.40 -8.07
N ASN A 32 22.52 -17.34 -7.95
CA ASN A 32 21.70 -16.29 -8.50
C ASN A 32 22.23 -15.04 -7.84
N THR A 33 23.21 -14.41 -8.50
CA THR A 33 23.71 -13.12 -8.08
C THR A 33 22.48 -12.24 -8.15
N ILE A 34 21.91 -11.92 -6.98
CA ILE A 34 20.92 -10.87 -6.82
C ILE A 34 21.65 -9.61 -7.26
N ARG A 35 21.68 -9.36 -8.57
CA ARG A 35 22.04 -8.06 -9.09
C ARG A 35 20.79 -7.24 -8.87
N ASP A 36 20.91 -6.18 -8.08
CA ASP A 36 19.88 -5.16 -8.06
C ASP A 36 19.64 -4.75 -9.51
N ARG A 37 18.45 -5.07 -10.05
CA ARG A 37 18.11 -4.60 -11.39
C ARG A 37 17.74 -3.15 -11.29
N ILE A 38 18.17 -2.37 -12.27
CA ILE A 38 17.90 -0.95 -12.32
C ILE A 38 16.81 -0.73 -13.35
N PHE A 39 15.64 -0.29 -12.89
CA PHE A 39 14.54 0.16 -13.72
C PHE A 39 14.55 1.68 -13.77
N LYS A 40 14.82 2.23 -14.95
CA LYS A 40 14.90 3.68 -15.16
C LYS A 40 13.53 4.27 -15.41
N VAL A 41 13.23 5.35 -14.70
CA VAL A 41 12.11 6.23 -15.00
C VAL A 41 12.61 7.31 -15.95
N THR A 42 11.94 7.49 -17.07
CA THR A 42 12.38 8.38 -18.17
C THR A 42 11.36 9.46 -18.51
N ASN A 43 10.18 9.43 -17.88
CA ASN A 43 9.19 10.49 -18.01
C ASN A 43 8.31 10.61 -16.77
N ASN A 44 7.61 11.74 -16.70
CA ASN A 44 6.76 12.13 -15.57
C ASN A 44 5.28 11.72 -15.74
N ASN A 45 4.97 10.87 -16.72
CA ASN A 45 3.59 10.44 -16.94
C ASN A 45 3.14 9.51 -15.80
N ASP A 46 1.86 9.52 -15.49
CA ASP A 46 1.26 8.63 -14.48
C ASP A 46 1.34 7.14 -14.87
N SER A 47 1.37 6.84 -16.17
CA SER A 47 1.38 5.48 -16.72
C SER A 47 2.03 5.44 -18.10
N GLY A 48 2.25 4.22 -18.60
CA GLY A 48 2.90 3.97 -19.88
C GLY A 48 4.40 3.75 -19.75
N THR A 49 5.03 3.34 -20.85
CA THR A 49 6.47 3.03 -20.89
C THR A 49 7.31 4.19 -20.36
N GLY A 50 8.27 3.88 -19.48
CA GLY A 50 9.17 4.86 -18.87
C GLY A 50 8.58 5.66 -17.70
N SER A 51 7.31 5.45 -17.34
CA SER A 51 6.73 6.04 -16.12
C SER A 51 7.20 5.31 -14.86
N LEU A 52 7.14 6.00 -13.71
CA LEU A 52 7.39 5.41 -12.39
C LEU A 52 6.49 4.19 -12.13
N ARG A 53 5.21 4.27 -12.52
CA ARG A 53 4.26 3.17 -12.35
C ARG A 53 4.69 1.94 -13.14
N GLN A 54 5.13 2.13 -14.38
CA GLN A 54 5.61 1.02 -15.20
C GLN A 54 6.88 0.40 -14.61
N ALA A 55 7.83 1.21 -14.15
CA ALA A 55 9.07 0.72 -13.54
C ALA A 55 8.80 -0.16 -12.30
N ILE A 56 7.84 0.22 -11.45
CA ILE A 56 7.44 -0.58 -10.28
C ILE A 56 6.72 -1.87 -10.67
N ILE A 57 5.89 -1.84 -11.73
CA ILE A 57 5.25 -3.06 -12.28
C ILE A 57 6.31 -4.01 -12.84
N ASP A 58 7.30 -3.48 -13.57
CA ASP A 58 8.36 -4.27 -14.18
C ASP A 58 9.26 -4.92 -13.12
N ALA A 59 9.55 -4.21 -12.02
CA ALA A 59 10.20 -4.79 -10.84
C ALA A 59 9.32 -5.86 -10.16
N GLY A 60 8.01 -5.63 -10.03
CA GLY A 60 7.08 -6.61 -9.44
C GLY A 60 6.97 -7.94 -10.19
N ASN A 61 7.23 -7.96 -11.51
CA ASN A 61 7.26 -9.18 -12.32
C ASN A 61 8.53 -10.02 -12.11
N ASN A 62 9.38 -9.57 -11.20
CA ASN A 62 10.79 -9.87 -11.14
C ASN A 62 11.18 -9.90 -9.65
N PRO A 63 10.86 -10.95 -8.88
CA PRO A 63 11.12 -10.94 -7.44
C PRO A 63 12.61 -10.77 -7.12
N GLY A 64 12.93 -9.92 -6.15
CA GLY A 64 14.30 -9.57 -5.77
C GLY A 64 14.37 -8.19 -5.11
N SER A 65 15.59 -7.75 -4.81
CA SER A 65 15.91 -6.36 -4.45
C SER A 65 16.13 -5.60 -5.76
N ASP A 66 15.25 -4.66 -6.09
CA ASP A 66 15.33 -3.88 -7.32
C ASP A 66 15.46 -2.38 -7.03
N ILE A 67 16.16 -1.67 -7.92
CA ILE A 67 16.34 -0.22 -7.85
C ILE A 67 15.45 0.43 -8.90
N ILE A 68 14.61 1.36 -8.46
CA ILE A 68 13.89 2.30 -9.31
C ILE A 68 14.68 3.59 -9.33
N ASP A 69 15.29 3.90 -10.47
CA ASP A 69 16.14 5.07 -10.67
C ASP A 69 15.31 6.21 -11.28
N LEU A 70 15.14 7.29 -10.52
CA LEU A 70 14.46 8.52 -10.93
C LEU A 70 15.44 9.66 -11.26
N SER A 71 16.75 9.43 -11.25
CA SER A 71 17.75 10.49 -11.47
C SER A 71 17.74 11.12 -12.86
N GLU A 72 17.06 10.50 -13.84
CA GLU A 72 16.88 11.03 -15.20
C GLU A 72 15.59 11.85 -15.37
N VAL A 73 14.73 11.91 -14.35
CA VAL A 73 13.51 12.73 -14.35
C VAL A 73 13.59 13.85 -13.32
N SER A 74 12.82 14.91 -13.54
CA SER A 74 12.73 16.03 -12.60
C SER A 74 11.34 16.66 -12.66
N GLY A 75 10.97 17.38 -11.62
CA GLY A 75 9.66 18.03 -11.52
C GLY A 75 8.57 17.09 -11.03
N MET A 76 7.31 17.36 -11.42
CA MET A 76 6.15 16.68 -10.84
C MET A 76 5.75 15.43 -11.63
N ILE A 77 5.55 14.31 -10.94
CA ILE A 77 4.83 13.12 -11.42
C ILE A 77 3.42 13.19 -10.83
N ALA A 78 2.43 13.52 -11.66
CA ALA A 78 1.06 13.72 -11.25
C ALA A 78 0.27 12.40 -11.36
N LEU A 79 -0.12 11.82 -10.23
CA LEU A 79 -0.78 10.52 -10.17
C LEU A 79 -2.29 10.64 -10.34
N ASN A 80 -2.89 9.72 -11.12
CA ASN A 80 -4.36 9.60 -11.23
C ASN A 80 -4.92 8.47 -10.37
N SER A 81 -4.07 7.58 -9.89
CA SER A 81 -4.41 6.50 -8.95
C SER A 81 -3.21 6.19 -8.04
N PRO A 82 -3.40 5.51 -6.90
CA PRO A 82 -2.29 5.14 -6.03
C PRO A 82 -1.30 4.22 -6.74
N ILE A 83 -0.02 4.33 -6.40
CA ILE A 83 1.00 3.34 -6.76
C ILE A 83 0.98 2.23 -5.72
N THR A 84 0.91 0.98 -6.16
CA THR A 84 0.94 -0.19 -5.25
C THR A 84 2.25 -0.94 -5.40
N VAL A 85 2.95 -1.13 -4.29
CA VAL A 85 4.07 -2.07 -4.18
C VAL A 85 3.51 -3.37 -3.57
N ASN A 86 3.60 -4.46 -4.33
CA ASN A 86 3.08 -5.76 -3.92
C ASN A 86 4.02 -6.49 -2.96
N GLU A 87 3.46 -7.45 -2.22
CA GLU A 87 4.20 -8.32 -1.29
C GLU A 87 5.36 -9.04 -1.99
N GLY A 88 6.48 -9.22 -1.28
CA GLY A 88 7.69 -9.87 -1.80
C GLY A 88 8.52 -9.05 -2.81
N ASN A 89 8.12 -7.81 -3.12
CA ASN A 89 8.90 -6.89 -3.96
C ASN A 89 9.72 -5.91 -3.11
N ASP A 90 11.01 -6.19 -2.96
CA ASP A 90 11.93 -5.31 -2.23
C ASP A 90 12.44 -4.21 -3.17
N LEU A 91 12.19 -2.95 -2.83
CA LEU A 91 12.44 -1.81 -3.73
C LEU A 91 13.31 -0.74 -3.11
N ARG A 92 14.20 -0.18 -3.90
CA ARG A 92 14.89 1.08 -3.60
C ARG A 92 14.53 2.14 -4.63
N LEU A 93 13.78 3.15 -4.20
CA LEU A 93 13.51 4.34 -4.99
C LEU A 93 14.61 5.35 -4.72
N ASP A 94 15.40 5.65 -5.76
CA ASP A 94 16.47 6.64 -5.68
C ASP A 94 16.22 7.80 -6.64
N ASP A 95 16.23 9.01 -6.08
CA ASP A 95 16.12 10.26 -6.80
C ASP A 95 17.30 11.17 -6.45
N ASP A 96 17.52 12.22 -7.22
CA ASP A 96 18.56 13.22 -6.95
C ASP A 96 18.09 14.41 -6.08
N GLY A 97 16.80 14.46 -5.70
CA GLY A 97 16.21 15.56 -4.93
C GLY A 97 15.22 16.41 -5.72
N ASN A 98 15.09 16.16 -7.03
CA ASN A 98 14.36 17.05 -7.94
C ASN A 98 12.97 16.52 -8.33
N THR A 99 12.58 15.33 -7.88
CA THR A 99 11.30 14.72 -8.23
C THR A 99 10.25 14.87 -7.13
N THR A 100 9.08 15.37 -7.51
CA THR A 100 7.88 15.44 -6.67
C THR A 100 6.83 14.45 -7.18
N ILE A 101 6.47 13.47 -6.37
CA ILE A 101 5.35 12.56 -6.66
C ILE A 101 4.11 13.15 -6.01
N SER A 102 3.08 13.43 -6.82
CA SER A 102 1.89 14.13 -6.35
C SER A 102 0.59 13.38 -6.57
N GLY A 103 -0.24 13.30 -5.52
CA GLY A 103 -1.60 12.77 -5.58
C GLY A 103 -2.66 13.77 -6.05
N GLN A 104 -2.25 14.99 -6.43
CA GLN A 104 -3.12 16.05 -6.97
C GLN A 104 -4.32 16.43 -6.09
N ASN A 105 -4.22 16.27 -4.78
CA ASN A 105 -5.31 16.40 -3.79
C ASN A 105 -6.49 15.46 -4.04
N LYS A 106 -6.29 14.39 -4.82
CA LYS A 106 -7.35 13.48 -5.29
C LYS A 106 -7.11 12.03 -4.88
N THR A 107 -5.87 11.57 -4.94
CA THR A 107 -5.52 10.17 -4.70
C THR A 107 -4.45 10.04 -3.63
N GLN A 108 -4.46 8.90 -2.94
CA GLN A 108 -3.32 8.45 -2.17
C GLN A 108 -2.13 8.28 -3.12
N ILE A 109 -0.91 8.58 -2.65
CA ILE A 109 0.29 8.48 -3.51
C ILE A 109 0.75 7.03 -3.63
N MET A 110 0.99 6.35 -2.51
CA MET A 110 1.59 5.02 -2.50
C MET A 110 1.00 4.13 -1.40
N THR A 111 0.70 2.88 -1.76
CA THR A 111 0.43 1.77 -0.85
C THR A 111 1.57 0.76 -0.94
N VAL A 112 2.13 0.35 0.19
CA VAL A 112 3.14 -0.71 0.25
C VAL A 112 2.59 -1.88 1.03
N LYS A 113 2.52 -3.05 0.38
CA LYS A 113 2.02 -4.30 0.97
C LYS A 113 3.19 -5.16 1.43
N GLY A 114 3.13 -5.60 2.68
CA GLY A 114 4.12 -6.43 3.32
C GLY A 114 3.76 -7.92 3.31
N PRO A 115 4.76 -8.83 3.37
CA PRO A 115 6.16 -8.54 3.74
C PRO A 115 7.02 -8.03 2.57
N THR A 116 7.60 -6.84 2.74
CA THR A 116 8.52 -6.18 1.79
C THR A 116 9.43 -5.19 2.51
N ASN A 117 10.58 -4.89 1.91
CA ASN A 117 11.49 -3.84 2.33
C ASN A 117 11.55 -2.76 1.24
N VAL A 118 11.16 -1.53 1.59
CA VAL A 118 11.22 -0.39 0.67
C VAL A 118 12.11 0.71 1.23
N VAL A 119 13.07 1.16 0.44
CA VAL A 119 13.94 2.29 0.75
C VAL A 119 13.60 3.43 -0.21
N ILE A 120 13.27 4.60 0.32
CA ILE A 120 12.93 5.78 -0.49
C ILE A 120 13.92 6.89 -0.16
N SER A 121 14.60 7.42 -1.17
CA SER A 121 15.64 8.41 -1.00
C SER A 121 15.37 9.66 -1.82
N ARG A 122 15.49 10.83 -1.17
CA ARG A 122 15.50 12.16 -1.80
C ARG A 122 14.26 12.52 -2.64
N LEU A 123 13.11 11.94 -2.35
CA LEU A 123 11.85 12.27 -3.03
C LEU A 123 10.99 13.26 -2.23
N THR A 124 10.14 14.00 -2.93
CA THR A 124 9.04 14.76 -2.32
C THR A 124 7.70 14.08 -2.61
N PHE A 125 6.94 13.75 -1.55
CA PHE A 125 5.56 13.31 -1.64
C PHE A 125 4.62 14.47 -1.31
N GLU A 126 3.80 14.89 -2.28
CA GLU A 126 2.95 16.08 -2.11
C GLU A 126 1.49 15.94 -2.56
N ASN A 127 0.57 16.62 -1.87
CA ASN A 127 -0.84 16.70 -2.24
C ASN A 127 -1.46 15.30 -2.37
N GLY A 128 -0.99 14.32 -1.60
CA GLY A 128 -1.62 13.02 -1.48
C GLY A 128 -2.88 13.12 -0.63
N ALA A 129 -3.99 12.55 -1.09
CA ALA A 129 -5.28 12.63 -0.40
C ALA A 129 -5.90 11.24 -0.23
N ALA A 130 -6.19 10.87 1.01
CA ALA A 130 -6.90 9.66 1.37
C ALA A 130 -8.16 10.06 2.14
N ARG A 131 -9.34 9.64 1.65
CA ARG A 131 -10.62 9.97 2.28
C ARG A 131 -11.42 8.70 2.55
N GLY A 132 -11.75 8.49 3.81
CA GLY A 132 -12.67 7.46 4.25
C GLY A 132 -14.08 7.71 3.71
N ARG A 133 -14.75 6.65 3.27
CA ARG A 133 -16.16 6.71 2.85
C ARG A 133 -17.06 7.02 4.04
N ALA A 134 -18.13 7.79 3.84
CA ALA A 134 -19.12 7.97 4.88
C ALA A 134 -19.83 6.66 5.21
N GLY A 135 -20.10 6.43 6.50
CA GLY A 135 -20.90 5.31 6.97
C GLY A 135 -22.34 5.42 6.51
N THR A 136 -23.02 4.27 6.42
CA THR A 136 -24.48 4.23 6.23
C THR A 136 -25.21 4.45 7.55
N SER A 137 -26.54 4.65 7.53
CA SER A 137 -27.32 4.85 8.77
C SER A 137 -27.06 3.74 9.78
N GLY A 138 -26.56 4.11 10.97
CA GLY A 138 -26.17 3.19 12.03
C GLY A 138 -24.74 2.65 11.91
N GLY A 139 -23.93 3.12 10.96
CA GLY A 139 -22.55 2.68 10.73
C GLY A 139 -21.52 3.79 10.95
N GLY A 140 -20.28 3.41 11.26
CA GLY A 140 -19.13 4.32 11.38
C GLY A 140 -18.61 4.82 10.03
N GLY A 141 -17.86 5.92 10.03
CA GLY A 141 -17.14 6.38 8.85
C GLY A 141 -15.87 5.57 8.58
N GLY A 142 -15.45 5.53 7.32
CA GLY A 142 -14.27 4.78 6.87
C GLY A 142 -12.96 5.46 7.23
N LEU A 143 -11.86 4.73 7.08
CA LEU A 143 -10.53 5.21 7.41
C LEU A 143 -9.89 5.92 6.21
N GLY A 144 -9.43 7.16 6.39
CA GLY A 144 -8.52 7.80 5.43
C GLY A 144 -7.10 7.31 5.66
N ALA A 145 -6.67 6.30 4.91
CA ALA A 145 -5.47 5.49 5.18
C ALA A 145 -4.15 6.17 4.79
N GLY A 146 -3.89 7.42 5.19
CA GLY A 146 -2.64 8.13 4.86
C GLY A 146 -2.63 8.72 3.45
N GLY A 147 -2.56 10.05 3.33
CA GLY A 147 -2.65 10.72 2.02
C GLY A 147 -1.45 10.45 1.11
N ALA A 148 -0.24 10.40 1.67
CA ALA A 148 0.95 10.07 0.89
C ALA A 148 1.20 8.56 0.88
N LEU A 149 1.59 8.01 2.02
CA LEU A 149 2.03 6.63 2.14
C LEU A 149 1.09 5.86 3.06
N PHE A 150 0.67 4.69 2.61
CA PHE A 150 0.00 3.68 3.42
C PHE A 150 0.83 2.40 3.44
N ILE A 151 1.01 1.84 4.63
CA ILE A 151 1.76 0.61 4.84
C ILE A 151 0.76 -0.44 5.29
N GLU A 152 0.56 -1.45 4.45
CA GLU A 152 -0.37 -2.55 4.68
C GLU A 152 0.42 -3.82 5.04
N GLY A 153 0.11 -4.45 6.17
CA GLY A 153 0.81 -5.65 6.61
C GLY A 153 2.22 -5.38 7.14
N SER A 154 3.11 -6.37 7.04
CA SER A 154 4.43 -6.36 7.67
C SER A 154 5.53 -5.82 6.74
N ALA A 155 5.35 -4.63 6.18
CA ALA A 155 6.35 -3.96 5.34
C ALA A 155 7.27 -3.05 6.17
N ASN A 156 8.55 -3.01 5.81
CA ASN A 156 9.56 -2.14 6.40
C ASN A 156 9.89 -1.00 5.43
N ILE A 157 9.72 0.25 5.88
CA ILE A 157 10.03 1.43 5.07
C ILE A 157 11.19 2.21 5.68
N THR A 158 12.22 2.47 4.89
CA THR A 158 13.31 3.40 5.24
C THR A 158 13.21 4.66 4.38
N LEU A 159 13.13 5.82 5.02
CA LEU A 159 13.00 7.12 4.35
C LEU A 159 14.26 7.94 4.57
N ASN A 160 14.99 8.23 3.50
CA ASN A 160 16.24 8.96 3.54
C ASN A 160 16.05 10.32 2.85
N ASN A 161 16.04 11.40 3.62
CA ASN A 161 15.94 12.76 3.08
C ASN A 161 14.68 12.99 2.22
N VAL A 162 13.56 12.39 2.62
CA VAL A 162 12.25 12.50 1.96
C VAL A 162 11.44 13.64 2.55
N THR A 163 10.75 14.39 1.72
CA THR A 163 9.83 15.47 2.15
C THR A 163 8.38 15.05 1.97
N PHE A 164 7.54 15.22 2.99
CA PHE A 164 6.08 15.12 2.88
C PHE A 164 5.46 16.51 2.99
N ARG A 165 4.66 16.92 2.00
CA ARG A 165 4.03 18.24 1.96
C ARG A 165 2.54 18.15 1.59
N ASN A 166 1.68 18.89 2.26
CA ASN A 166 0.25 19.01 1.91
C ASN A 166 -0.50 17.68 1.74
N ASN A 167 -0.10 16.63 2.46
CA ASN A 167 -0.75 15.32 2.39
C ASN A 167 -1.88 15.25 3.40
N GLN A 168 -3.05 14.74 3.01
CA GLN A 168 -4.25 14.71 3.82
C GLN A 168 -4.80 13.29 3.98
N ALA A 169 -5.06 12.90 5.22
CA ALA A 169 -5.80 11.70 5.58
C ALA A 169 -7.06 12.13 6.33
N VAL A 170 -8.24 11.91 5.73
CA VAL A 170 -9.53 12.34 6.28
C VAL A 170 -10.41 11.12 6.50
N GLY A 171 -10.82 10.88 7.73
CA GLY A 171 -11.84 9.86 8.02
C GLY A 171 -13.18 10.19 7.37
N GLY A 172 -13.96 9.15 7.11
CA GLY A 172 -15.35 9.29 6.69
C GLY A 172 -16.21 9.82 7.82
N ASN A 173 -17.31 10.48 7.46
CA ASN A 173 -18.34 10.83 8.43
C ASN A 173 -19.05 9.56 8.91
N GLY A 174 -19.49 9.54 10.16
CA GLY A 174 -20.45 8.53 10.61
C GLY A 174 -21.77 8.62 9.85
N GLY A 175 -22.57 7.56 9.94
CA GLY A 175 -23.92 7.52 9.40
C GLY A 175 -24.83 8.62 9.95
N SER A 176 -25.84 8.99 9.18
CA SER A 176 -26.77 10.09 9.49
C SER A 176 -27.66 9.86 10.71
N ALA A 177 -27.77 8.63 11.21
CA ALA A 177 -28.51 8.27 12.42
C ALA A 177 -27.82 7.10 13.14
N GLY A 178 -27.99 7.02 14.46
CA GLY A 178 -27.64 5.82 15.21
C GLY A 178 -28.61 4.67 14.92
N ALA A 179 -28.19 3.43 15.21
CA ALA A 179 -29.10 2.29 15.18
C ALA A 179 -30.26 2.53 16.16
N ARG A 180 -31.49 2.19 15.74
CA ARG A 180 -32.69 2.38 16.57
C ARG A 180 -33.03 1.07 17.26
N GLY A 181 -33.17 1.13 18.60
CA GLY A 181 -33.70 0.02 19.37
C GLY A 181 -35.13 -0.35 18.97
N GLY A 182 -35.52 -1.59 19.27
CA GLY A 182 -36.89 -2.06 19.11
C GLY A 182 -37.81 -1.52 20.21
N GLY A 183 -39.12 -1.65 20.02
CA GLY A 183 -40.16 -1.37 21.02
C GLY A 183 -41.06 -2.59 21.24
N LEU A 184 -41.97 -2.55 22.22
CA LEU A 184 -42.94 -3.64 22.53
C LEU A 184 -43.70 -4.19 21.31
N ARG A 185 -43.84 -3.40 20.23
CA ARG A 185 -44.55 -3.78 18.99
C ARG A 185 -43.70 -3.61 17.73
N SER A 186 -42.39 -3.40 17.85
CA SER A 186 -41.54 -3.07 16.70
C SER A 186 -40.13 -3.65 16.86
N ALA A 187 -39.61 -4.23 15.79
CA ALA A 187 -38.23 -4.73 15.76
C ALA A 187 -37.26 -3.56 15.83
N GLY A 188 -36.07 -3.80 16.36
CA GLY A 188 -34.96 -2.87 16.20
C GLY A 188 -34.55 -2.75 14.73
N GLN A 189 -33.92 -1.64 14.37
CA GLN A 189 -33.31 -1.49 13.05
C GLN A 189 -31.90 -2.09 13.06
N PRO A 190 -31.47 -2.74 11.97
CA PRO A 190 -30.08 -3.12 11.78
C PRO A 190 -29.16 -1.90 11.88
N GLY A 191 -27.94 -2.13 12.37
CA GLY A 191 -26.82 -1.21 12.21
C GLY A 191 -26.43 -1.06 10.75
N GLY A 192 -25.86 0.09 10.43
CA GLY A 192 -25.36 0.38 9.09
C GLY A 192 -23.99 -0.23 8.86
N ALA A 193 -23.68 -0.52 7.59
CA ALA A 193 -22.31 -0.79 7.17
C ALA A 193 -21.41 0.41 7.51
N GLY A 194 -20.24 0.10 8.06
CA GLY A 194 -19.16 1.06 8.27
C GLY A 194 -18.55 1.49 6.93
N GLY A 195 -17.71 2.52 6.94
CA GLY A 195 -16.79 2.77 5.83
C GLY A 195 -15.55 1.88 5.93
N GLY A 196 -14.99 1.50 4.79
CA GLY A 196 -13.78 0.68 4.72
C GLY A 196 -12.52 1.52 4.62
N LEU A 197 -11.47 0.95 4.04
CA LEU A 197 -10.25 1.67 3.69
C LEU A 197 -10.50 2.65 2.55
N ASN A 198 -10.20 3.93 2.79
CA ASN A 198 -10.41 5.01 1.85
C ASN A 198 -11.86 5.02 1.32
N ASP A 199 -12.06 5.01 0.00
CA ASP A 199 -13.37 5.09 -0.65
C ASP A 199 -14.15 3.76 -0.67
N SER A 200 -13.60 2.71 -0.06
CA SER A 200 -14.23 1.39 0.05
C SER A 200 -15.42 1.40 1.01
N VAL A 201 -16.41 0.57 0.72
CA VAL A 201 -17.44 0.19 1.71
C VAL A 201 -16.80 -0.74 2.74
N GLY A 202 -17.14 -0.57 4.02
CA GLY A 202 -16.66 -1.47 5.08
C GLY A 202 -17.69 -2.55 5.40
N SER A 203 -17.36 -3.41 6.38
CA SER A 203 -18.24 -4.49 6.84
C SER A 203 -19.66 -4.01 7.21
N ALA A 204 -20.64 -4.90 6.99
CA ALA A 204 -22.03 -4.68 7.39
C ALA A 204 -22.17 -4.48 8.91
N GLY A 205 -23.16 -3.67 9.32
CA GLY A 205 -23.49 -3.45 10.72
C GLY A 205 -24.20 -4.64 11.37
N GLY A 206 -24.50 -4.52 12.67
CA GLY A 206 -25.22 -5.55 13.42
C GLY A 206 -26.69 -5.71 13.02
N GLU A 207 -27.30 -6.86 13.31
CA GLU A 207 -28.73 -7.07 13.10
C GLU A 207 -29.56 -6.38 14.18
N GLY A 208 -30.78 -5.92 13.83
CA GLY A 208 -31.70 -5.31 14.80
C GLY A 208 -32.38 -6.37 15.69
N GLY A 209 -32.76 -6.00 16.92
CA GLY A 209 -33.47 -6.89 17.84
C GLY A 209 -34.80 -7.42 17.28
N VAL A 210 -35.10 -8.70 17.52
CA VAL A 210 -36.27 -9.42 16.96
C VAL A 210 -37.50 -9.20 17.85
N ARG A 211 -38.70 -9.22 17.24
CA ARG A 211 -39.98 -9.16 17.96
C ARG A 211 -40.32 -10.52 18.55
N GLN A 212 -40.52 -10.61 19.86
CA GLN A 212 -41.15 -11.78 20.49
C GLN A 212 -42.62 -11.50 20.84
N ARG A 213 -43.47 -12.55 20.91
CA ARG A 213 -44.90 -12.41 21.21
C ARG A 213 -45.13 -12.47 22.73
N LYS A 214 -45.67 -11.38 23.30
CA LYS A 214 -46.27 -11.22 24.65
C LYS A 214 -45.38 -11.56 25.86
N ASN A 215 -45.09 -10.52 26.66
CA ASN A 215 -44.52 -10.56 28.02
C ASN A 215 -43.07 -11.05 28.18
N GLU A 216 -42.33 -11.17 27.09
CA GLU A 216 -40.90 -11.48 27.11
C GLU A 216 -40.13 -10.26 26.57
N SER A 217 -39.05 -9.89 27.26
CA SER A 217 -38.10 -8.88 26.79
C SER A 217 -37.62 -9.26 25.39
N GLY A 218 -37.68 -8.35 24.41
CA GLY A 218 -37.20 -8.67 23.06
C GLY A 218 -35.71 -9.02 23.06
N ASP A 219 -35.31 -9.99 22.24
CA ASP A 219 -33.89 -10.36 22.12
C ASP A 219 -33.08 -9.16 21.61
N PRO A 220 -31.93 -8.84 22.22
CA PRO A 220 -31.06 -7.80 21.73
C PRO A 220 -30.59 -8.12 20.31
N GLY A 221 -30.41 -7.09 19.49
CA GLY A 221 -29.78 -7.22 18.18
C GLY A 221 -28.37 -7.81 18.30
N GLN A 222 -27.94 -8.58 17.30
CA GLN A 222 -26.59 -9.13 17.29
C GLN A 222 -25.58 -8.03 16.90
N PRO A 223 -24.39 -7.98 17.53
CA PRO A 223 -23.34 -7.06 17.12
C PRO A 223 -22.91 -7.36 15.68
N GLY A 224 -22.58 -6.31 14.92
CA GLY A 224 -21.97 -6.47 13.60
C GLY A 224 -20.62 -7.15 13.74
N LYS A 225 -20.30 -8.05 12.81
CA LYS A 225 -18.95 -8.61 12.74
C LYS A 225 -18.04 -7.55 12.14
N GLY A 226 -17.17 -6.96 12.96
CA GLY A 226 -16.02 -6.23 12.44
C GLY A 226 -15.02 -7.26 11.92
N ASP A 227 -14.53 -7.10 10.71
CA ASP A 227 -13.47 -7.97 10.20
C ASP A 227 -12.14 -7.61 10.89
N GLU A 228 -11.47 -8.61 11.48
CA GLU A 228 -10.20 -8.44 12.23
C GLU A 228 -9.05 -7.83 11.38
N LYS A 229 -9.25 -7.68 10.08
CA LYS A 229 -8.27 -7.21 9.10
C LYS A 229 -8.63 -5.88 8.42
N GLU A 230 -9.77 -5.27 8.75
CA GLU A 230 -10.27 -4.09 8.04
C GLU A 230 -10.23 -2.85 8.94
N PHE A 231 -9.34 -1.89 8.62
CA PHE A 231 -9.29 -0.63 9.35
C PHE A 231 -10.57 0.20 9.08
N GLY A 232 -11.22 0.69 10.14
CA GLY A 232 -12.45 1.48 10.01
C GLY A 232 -13.75 0.67 10.10
N ALA A 233 -13.70 -0.65 10.33
CA ALA A 233 -14.84 -1.56 10.46
C ALA A 233 -15.69 -1.37 11.74
N GLY A 234 -15.92 -0.13 12.16
CA GLY A 234 -16.94 0.20 13.15
C GLY A 234 -18.34 0.00 12.58
N GLY A 235 -18.75 -1.24 12.34
CA GLY A 235 -20.14 -1.61 12.14
C GLY A 235 -20.88 -1.31 13.44
N GLY A 236 -21.77 -0.33 13.43
CA GLY A 236 -22.49 0.07 14.64
C GLY A 236 -23.31 -1.10 15.19
N GLY A 237 -23.34 -1.22 16.52
CA GLY A 237 -24.12 -2.23 17.22
C GLY A 237 -25.60 -2.15 16.84
N GLY A 238 -26.22 -3.31 16.66
CA GLY A 238 -27.67 -3.41 16.45
C GLY A 238 -28.44 -2.81 17.64
N GLY A 239 -29.55 -2.13 17.35
CA GLY A 239 -30.38 -1.55 18.41
C GLY A 239 -30.94 -2.64 19.34
N GLY A 240 -30.72 -2.48 20.66
CA GLY A 240 -31.29 -3.35 21.68
C GLY A 240 -32.82 -3.34 21.69
N GLY A 241 -33.45 -4.45 22.07
CA GLY A 241 -34.89 -4.55 22.26
C GLY A 241 -35.36 -3.79 23.51
N ALA A 242 -36.51 -3.14 23.46
CA ALA A 242 -37.17 -2.62 24.66
C ALA A 242 -37.81 -3.76 25.45
N GLY A 243 -37.71 -3.66 26.79
CA GLY A 243 -38.56 -4.39 27.73
C GLY A 243 -39.99 -3.84 27.77
#